data_AF-A0A7V3HP23-F1
#
_entry.id   AF-A0A7V3HP23-F1
#
_cell.length_a   1.000
_cell.length_b   1.000
_cell.length_c   1.000
_cell.angle_alpha   90.00
_cell.angle_beta   90.00
_cell.angle_gamma   90.00
#
_symmetry.space_group_name_H-M   'P 1'
#
loop_
_entity.id
_entity.type
_entity.pdbx_description
1 polymer ?
#
loop_
_entity_poly.entity_id
_entity_poly.type
_entity_poly.pdbx_seq_one_letter_code
_entity_poly.pdbx_strand_id
1 'polypeptide(L)'
;MLLLSQSNGDTLRWYDTTTVGYEHVGLTLGGYLHWAIILPIGSEYDGRAVHSGRVHIWEAMDWAGLMRLCIGDHAHPIFLLDSGTFHSTGYGFYGVFFGDSVVLHEGDYVWLWCTQWHAMGQEPATTDGGPCNPDYGFLVSLDGVNWGSMCTYYFSYNCVMELILTPLDVTEGRLDPPKGSR
;
A
#
# COMPACT_ATOMS: atom_id res chain seq x y z
N MET A 1 -12.13 6.90 18.16
CA MET A 1 -11.15 5.85 18.50
C MET A 1 -10.14 5.84 17.36
N LEU A 2 -8.93 6.35 17.60
CA LEU A 2 -7.87 6.40 16.59
C LEU A 2 -7.09 5.07 16.69
N LEU A 3 -7.28 4.16 15.74
CA LEU A 3 -6.48 2.94 15.64
C LEU A 3 -5.14 3.30 15.02
N LEU A 4 -4.15 3.58 15.88
CA LEU A 4 -2.75 3.58 15.48
C LEU A 4 -2.36 2.12 15.24
N SER A 5 -2.43 1.64 13.99
CA SER A 5 -1.95 0.30 13.66
C SER A 5 -0.42 0.28 13.76
N GLN A 6 0.10 -0.08 14.93
CA GLN A 6 1.43 -0.70 15.02
C GLN A 6 1.29 -2.08 14.38
N SER A 7 1.98 -2.34 13.26
CA SER A 7 1.90 -3.63 12.60
C SER A 7 2.78 -4.64 13.34
N ASN A 8 2.15 -5.69 13.87
CA ASN A 8 2.82 -6.92 14.28
C ASN A 8 2.83 -7.98 13.14
N GLY A 9 2.59 -7.58 11.88
CA GLY A 9 2.46 -8.47 10.73
C GLY A 9 3.54 -8.25 9.67
N ASP A 10 3.79 -9.26 8.86
CA ASP A 10 4.66 -9.16 7.68
C ASP A 10 4.10 -8.12 6.70
N THR A 11 4.99 -7.41 6.00
CA THR A 11 4.63 -6.37 5.04
C THR A 11 5.16 -6.70 3.66
N LEU A 12 4.37 -6.43 2.61
CA LEU A 12 4.81 -6.52 1.22
C LEU A 12 5.03 -5.11 0.65
N ARG A 13 6.26 -4.82 0.21
CA ARG A 13 6.73 -3.48 -0.22
C ARG A 13 7.99 -3.55 -1.09
N TRP A 14 8.29 -2.45 -1.79
CA TRP A 14 9.53 -2.30 -2.57
C TRP A 14 10.54 -1.29 -2.01
N TYR A 15 10.13 -0.41 -1.10
CA TYR A 15 10.93 0.74 -0.70
C TYR A 15 11.97 0.43 0.38
N ASP A 16 13.05 1.21 0.40
CA ASP A 16 14.05 1.21 1.47
C ASP A 16 13.48 1.81 2.77
N THR A 17 13.42 0.98 3.81
CA THR A 17 12.91 1.39 5.12
C THR A 17 13.79 2.37 5.88
N THR A 18 15.06 2.53 5.50
CA THR A 18 15.98 3.46 6.19
C THR A 18 15.86 4.90 5.71
N THR A 19 15.23 5.10 4.56
CA THR A 19 15.10 6.40 3.89
C THR A 19 13.64 6.76 3.62
N VAL A 20 12.71 6.29 4.47
CA VAL A 20 11.28 6.62 4.36
C VAL A 20 11.06 8.13 4.40
N GLY A 21 10.38 8.64 3.37
CA GLY A 21 10.08 10.06 3.18
C GLY A 21 11.32 10.89 2.88
N TYR A 22 12.17 10.37 2.00
CA TYR A 22 13.33 11.07 1.48
C TYR A 22 12.93 12.26 0.60
N GLU A 23 11.99 12.06 -0.32
CA GLU A 23 11.40 13.10 -1.18
C GLU A 23 9.88 13.00 -1.18
N HIS A 24 9.22 13.96 -1.82
CA HIS A 24 7.77 14.10 -1.89
C HIS A 24 7.30 14.49 -3.29
N VAL A 25 6.05 14.15 -3.60
CA VAL A 25 5.44 14.34 -4.91
C VAL A 25 4.01 14.89 -4.76
N GLY A 26 3.73 15.93 -5.53
CA GLY A 26 2.42 16.53 -5.71
C GLY A 26 2.26 17.17 -7.09
N LEU A 27 1.03 17.56 -7.41
CA LEU A 27 0.71 18.35 -8.60
C LEU A 27 0.98 19.84 -8.36
N THR A 28 1.68 20.50 -9.30
CA THR A 28 1.98 21.95 -9.20
C THR A 28 0.73 22.81 -8.99
N LEU A 29 -0.42 22.44 -9.55
CA LEU A 29 -1.66 23.21 -9.46
C LEU A 29 -2.66 22.67 -8.43
N GLY A 30 -2.31 21.62 -7.68
CA GLY A 30 -3.27 20.86 -6.89
C GLY A 30 -4.22 20.02 -7.74
N GLY A 31 -5.15 19.33 -7.08
CA GLY A 31 -6.11 18.41 -7.69
C GLY A 31 -6.03 17.02 -7.09
N TYR A 32 -6.56 16.03 -7.82
CA TYR A 32 -6.44 14.63 -7.43
C TYR A 32 -5.11 14.06 -7.89
N LEU A 33 -4.22 13.77 -6.94
CA LEU A 33 -3.07 12.93 -7.19
C LEU A 33 -3.50 11.47 -7.05
N HIS A 34 -3.21 10.67 -8.06
CA HIS A 34 -3.37 9.21 -8.01
C HIS A 34 -2.00 8.57 -8.11
N TRP A 35 -1.72 7.65 -7.19
CA TRP A 35 -0.49 6.88 -7.25
C TRP A 35 -0.66 5.47 -6.75
N ALA A 36 0.23 4.59 -7.19
CA ALA A 36 0.18 3.19 -6.83
C ALA A 36 1.57 2.56 -6.81
N ILE A 37 1.63 1.38 -6.19
CA ILE A 37 2.68 0.40 -6.38
C ILE A 37 2.08 -0.89 -6.94
N ILE A 38 2.87 -1.64 -7.69
CA ILE A 38 2.53 -3.00 -8.12
C ILE A 38 3.42 -3.98 -7.36
N LEU A 39 2.85 -5.06 -6.88
CA LEU A 39 3.55 -6.11 -6.16
C LEU A 39 3.27 -7.44 -6.88
N PRO A 40 4.22 -7.95 -7.70
CA PRO A 40 4.14 -9.31 -8.22
C PRO A 40 4.23 -10.31 -7.06
N ILE A 41 3.35 -11.30 -7.08
CA ILE A 41 3.27 -12.31 -6.03
C ILE A 41 4.14 -13.51 -6.40
N GLY A 42 5.25 -13.66 -5.66
CA GLY A 42 6.10 -14.84 -5.71
C GLY A 42 5.52 -16.02 -4.90
N SER A 43 6.10 -17.21 -5.10
CA SER A 43 5.68 -18.44 -4.42
C SER A 43 5.78 -18.36 -2.89
N GLU A 44 6.64 -17.50 -2.35
CA GLU A 44 6.79 -17.29 -0.90
C GLU A 44 5.60 -16.57 -0.25
N TYR A 45 4.74 -15.94 -1.06
CA TYR A 45 3.53 -15.25 -0.61
C TYR A 45 2.23 -15.97 -1.02
N ASP A 46 2.32 -17.11 -1.72
CA ASP A 46 1.15 -17.88 -2.14
C ASP A 46 0.34 -18.35 -0.91
N GLY A 47 -0.97 -18.14 -0.96
CA GLY A 47 -1.91 -18.43 0.13
C GLY A 47 -1.88 -17.45 1.31
N ARG A 48 -0.99 -16.45 1.32
CA ARG A 48 -1.05 -15.35 2.31
C ARG A 48 -2.28 -14.49 2.06
N ALA A 49 -2.83 -13.90 3.12
CA ALA A 49 -3.99 -13.01 2.99
C ALA A 49 -3.62 -11.56 3.31
N VAL A 50 -4.12 -10.60 2.53
CA VAL A 50 -4.01 -9.15 2.75
C VAL A 50 -5.32 -8.63 3.30
N HIS A 51 -5.30 -7.80 4.36
CA HIS A 51 -6.50 -7.18 4.93
C HIS A 51 -6.39 -5.67 5.14
N SER A 52 -5.19 -5.11 5.01
CA SER A 52 -4.95 -3.67 5.13
C SER A 52 -3.75 -3.25 4.30
N GLY A 53 -3.68 -1.94 4.05
CA GLY A 53 -2.54 -1.28 3.43
C GLY A 53 -2.20 0.00 4.16
N ARG A 54 -0.98 0.49 3.95
CA ARG A 54 -0.51 1.77 4.48
C ARG A 54 0.23 2.56 3.41
N VAL A 55 0.10 3.88 3.52
CA VAL A 55 0.81 4.86 2.70
C VAL A 55 1.48 5.85 3.63
N HIS A 56 2.69 6.25 3.29
CA HIS A 56 3.38 7.32 3.99
C HIS A 56 3.09 8.66 3.31
N ILE A 57 2.68 9.65 4.10
CA ILE A 57 2.26 10.98 3.65
C ILE A 57 3.23 12.02 4.21
N TRP A 58 3.56 13.02 3.39
CA TRP A 58 4.56 14.05 3.72
C TRP A 58 4.05 15.06 4.75
N GLU A 59 2.78 15.44 4.64
CA GLU A 59 2.21 16.53 5.43
C GLU A 59 0.73 16.30 5.77
N ALA A 60 0.16 17.19 6.58
CA ALA A 60 -1.26 17.15 6.87
C ALA A 60 -2.06 17.52 5.62
N MET A 61 -3.13 16.77 5.33
CA MET A 61 -3.97 17.02 4.15
C MET A 61 -5.36 17.43 4.61
N ASP A 62 -5.93 18.48 3.99
CA ASP A 62 -7.24 18.96 4.41
C ASP A 62 -8.38 18.02 3.98
N TRP A 63 -8.14 17.14 3.00
CA TRP A 63 -9.09 16.15 2.50
C TRP A 63 -8.69 14.74 2.91
N ALA A 64 -9.68 13.87 3.06
CA ALA A 64 -9.42 12.44 3.27
C ALA A 64 -8.83 11.81 2.02
N GLY A 65 -7.86 10.92 2.23
CA GLY A 65 -7.31 10.07 1.20
C GLY A 65 -8.10 8.77 1.08
N LEU A 66 -7.97 8.14 -0.07
CA LEU A 66 -8.64 6.90 -0.41
C LEU A 66 -7.61 5.88 -0.88
N MET A 67 -7.70 4.66 -0.36
CA MET A 67 -6.82 3.57 -0.72
C MET A 67 -7.63 2.35 -1.19
N ARG A 68 -7.16 1.69 -2.24
CA ARG A 68 -7.80 0.50 -2.84
C ARG A 68 -6.79 -0.61 -3.02
N LEU A 69 -7.30 -1.83 -2.88
CA LEU A 69 -6.60 -3.06 -3.26
C LEU A 69 -7.18 -3.57 -4.58
N CYS A 70 -6.32 -3.82 -5.55
CA CYS A 70 -6.71 -4.40 -6.84
C CYS A 70 -5.85 -5.64 -7.10
N ILE A 71 -6.40 -6.63 -7.81
CA ILE A 71 -5.61 -7.72 -8.40
C ILE A 71 -5.78 -7.64 -9.90
N GLY A 72 -4.74 -7.91 -10.66
CA GLY A 72 -4.86 -8.01 -12.10
C GLY A 72 -3.55 -8.47 -12.70
N ASP A 73 -3.23 -7.92 -13.87
CA ASP A 73 -1.91 -8.07 -14.46
C ASP A 73 -1.06 -6.79 -14.30
N HIS A 74 0.15 -6.80 -14.87
CA HIS A 74 1.08 -5.68 -14.82
C HIS A 74 0.58 -4.40 -15.51
N ALA A 75 -0.34 -4.51 -16.46
CA ALA A 75 -0.91 -3.40 -17.21
C ALA A 75 -2.38 -3.11 -16.86
N HIS A 76 -3.08 -4.04 -16.19
CA HIS A 76 -4.52 -4.00 -15.96
C HIS A 76 -4.92 -4.50 -14.56
N PRO A 77 -4.93 -3.65 -13.52
CA PRO A 77 -5.64 -3.90 -12.27
C PRO A 77 -7.13 -4.08 -12.50
N ILE A 78 -7.66 -5.15 -11.90
CA ILE A 78 -9.08 -5.37 -11.73
C ILE A 78 -9.40 -5.01 -10.27
N PHE A 79 -10.27 -4.01 -10.09
CA PHE A 79 -10.68 -3.59 -8.74
C PHE A 79 -11.43 -4.73 -8.04
N LEU A 80 -10.94 -5.15 -6.88
CA LEU A 80 -11.47 -6.31 -6.18
C LEU A 80 -12.27 -5.95 -4.92
N LEU A 81 -11.83 -4.96 -4.15
CA LEU A 81 -12.45 -4.60 -2.89
C LEU A 81 -12.74 -3.10 -2.80
N ASP A 82 -13.90 -2.78 -2.21
CA ASP A 82 -14.30 -1.40 -1.96
C ASP A 82 -13.31 -0.72 -1.00
N SER A 83 -13.02 0.53 -1.34
CA SER A 83 -11.97 1.37 -0.77
C SER A 83 -12.03 1.56 0.75
N GLY A 84 -10.86 1.65 1.37
CA GLY A 84 -10.69 2.26 2.69
C GLY A 84 -10.31 3.74 2.59
N THR A 85 -10.70 4.56 3.58
CA THR A 85 -10.32 5.98 3.65
C THR A 85 -9.43 6.27 4.85
N PHE A 86 -8.48 7.18 4.71
CA PHE A 86 -7.65 7.68 5.80
C PHE A 86 -7.68 9.22 5.84
N HIS A 87 -7.29 9.78 6.98
CA HIS A 87 -7.12 11.23 7.12
C HIS A 87 -5.72 11.51 7.67
N SER A 88 -4.92 12.23 6.90
CA SER A 88 -3.53 12.52 7.24
C SER A 88 -3.40 13.80 8.04
N THR A 89 -2.88 13.67 9.26
CA THR A 89 -2.74 14.77 10.24
C THR A 89 -1.33 15.36 10.28
N GLY A 90 -0.44 14.91 9.39
CA GLY A 90 0.98 15.28 9.38
C GLY A 90 1.84 14.23 8.68
N TYR A 91 3.16 14.38 8.78
CA TYR A 91 4.13 13.43 8.25
C TYR A 91 3.99 12.04 8.92
N GLY A 92 3.81 10.97 8.15
CA GLY A 92 3.77 9.61 8.70
C GLY A 92 2.99 8.58 7.89
N PHE A 93 2.94 7.35 8.42
CA PHE A 93 2.12 6.27 7.85
C PHE A 93 0.65 6.39 8.24
N TYR A 94 -0.21 6.25 7.24
CA TYR A 94 -1.66 6.17 7.39
C TYR A 94 -2.16 4.86 6.79
N GLY A 95 -2.96 4.14 7.56
CA GLY A 95 -3.45 2.82 7.19
C GLY A 95 -4.95 2.78 7.01
N VAL A 96 -5.40 1.85 6.17
CA VAL A 96 -6.80 1.50 6.03
C VAL A 96 -6.98 0.00 6.14
N PHE A 97 -8.09 -0.42 6.75
CA PHE A 97 -8.61 -1.77 6.61
C PHE A 97 -9.54 -1.80 5.40
N PHE A 98 -9.41 -2.82 4.55
CA PHE A 98 -10.22 -2.95 3.33
C PHE A 98 -11.60 -3.59 3.58
N GLY A 99 -11.91 -3.97 4.82
CA GLY A 99 -13.17 -4.61 5.20
C GLY A 99 -13.15 -6.13 5.00
N ASP A 100 -12.57 -6.60 3.89
CA ASP A 100 -12.38 -8.02 3.56
C ASP A 100 -10.89 -8.40 3.46
N SER A 101 -10.63 -9.70 3.40
CA SER A 101 -9.30 -10.25 3.14
C SER A 101 -9.18 -10.82 1.72
N VAL A 102 -8.08 -10.52 1.05
CA VAL A 102 -7.72 -11.10 -0.26
C VAL A 102 -6.63 -12.14 -0.07
N VAL A 103 -6.87 -13.37 -0.52
CA VAL A 103 -5.83 -14.40 -0.60
C VAL A 103 -4.99 -14.16 -1.84
N LEU A 104 -3.67 -14.17 -1.68
CA LEU A 104 -2.69 -13.99 -2.72
C LEU A 104 -2.39 -15.31 -3.41
N HIS A 105 -2.25 -15.29 -4.73
CA HIS A 105 -1.80 -16.44 -5.50
C HIS A 105 -0.49 -16.17 -6.26
N GLU A 106 0.39 -17.16 -6.33
CA GLU A 106 1.61 -17.06 -7.14
C GLU A 106 1.26 -16.67 -8.60
N GLY A 107 1.96 -15.65 -9.11
CA GLY A 107 1.76 -15.13 -10.46
C GLY A 107 0.75 -13.97 -10.55
N ASP A 108 0.02 -13.66 -9.49
CA ASP A 108 -0.84 -12.48 -9.44
C ASP A 108 -0.01 -11.19 -9.40
N TYR A 109 -0.60 -10.10 -9.90
CA TYR A 109 -0.13 -8.74 -9.64
C TYR A 109 -1.12 -8.02 -8.74
N VAL A 110 -0.65 -7.61 -7.57
CA VAL A 110 -1.46 -6.85 -6.61
C VAL A 110 -1.09 -5.39 -6.67
N TRP A 111 -2.10 -4.54 -6.69
CA TRP A 111 -1.96 -3.09 -6.74
C TRP A 111 -2.44 -2.49 -5.44
N LEU A 112 -1.58 -1.70 -4.80
CA LEU A 112 -1.99 -0.81 -3.73
C LEU A 112 -2.11 0.60 -4.29
N TRP A 113 -3.35 1.05 -4.41
CA TRP A 113 -3.69 2.35 -4.98
C TRP A 113 -3.92 3.37 -3.87
N CYS A 114 -3.43 4.60 -4.03
CA CYS A 114 -3.82 5.76 -3.25
C CYS A 114 -4.32 6.92 -4.12
N THR A 115 -5.35 7.62 -3.64
CA THR A 115 -5.85 8.88 -4.20
C THR A 115 -5.96 9.91 -3.09
N GLN A 116 -5.49 11.13 -3.36
CA GLN A 116 -5.62 12.24 -2.42
C GLN A 116 -5.88 13.52 -3.21
N TRP A 117 -6.95 14.24 -2.86
CA TRP A 117 -7.08 15.63 -3.30
C TRP A 117 -6.12 16.49 -2.48
N HIS A 118 -5.42 17.40 -3.15
CA HIS A 118 -4.53 18.34 -2.49
C HIS A 118 -4.58 19.74 -3.12
N ALA A 119 -4.30 20.76 -2.31
CA ALA A 119 -4.22 22.13 -2.76
C ALA A 119 -2.91 22.38 -3.53
N MET A 120 -2.86 23.50 -4.24
CA MET A 120 -1.62 23.99 -4.84
C MET A 120 -0.55 24.16 -3.76
N GLY A 121 0.63 23.55 -3.98
CA GLY A 121 1.77 23.60 -3.06
C GLY A 121 1.78 22.51 -1.98
N GLN A 122 0.76 21.65 -1.91
CA GLN A 122 0.79 20.43 -1.09
C GLN A 122 1.34 19.24 -1.88
N GLU A 123 2.10 18.37 -1.22
CA GLU A 123 2.85 17.28 -1.86
C GLU A 123 2.66 15.97 -1.08
N PRO A 124 1.51 15.28 -1.25
CA PRO A 124 1.10 14.23 -0.33
C PRO A 124 1.96 12.96 -0.38
N ALA A 125 2.40 12.52 -1.57
CA ALA A 125 3.03 11.22 -1.73
C ALA A 125 4.51 11.28 -1.36
N THR A 126 4.98 10.36 -0.52
CA THR A 126 6.41 10.30 -0.18
C THR A 126 7.15 9.16 -0.89
N THR A 127 8.45 9.33 -1.06
CA THR A 127 9.35 8.34 -1.65
C THR A 127 10.46 7.91 -0.69
N ASP A 128 11.19 6.86 -1.07
CA ASP A 128 12.46 6.48 -0.43
C ASP A 128 13.67 7.13 -1.12
N GLY A 129 14.88 6.76 -0.67
CA GLY A 129 16.16 7.18 -1.27
C GLY A 129 16.58 6.39 -2.52
N GLY A 130 15.80 5.40 -2.95
CA GLY A 130 16.00 4.63 -4.16
C GLY A 130 17.08 3.51 -4.10
N PRO A 131 17.39 2.88 -5.25
CA PRO A 131 16.80 3.12 -6.57
C PRO A 131 15.37 2.57 -6.70
N CYS A 132 14.58 3.21 -7.56
CA CYS A 132 13.25 2.73 -7.94
C CYS A 132 13.31 1.36 -8.63
N ASN A 133 12.34 0.49 -8.34
CA ASN A 133 12.09 -0.70 -9.14
C ASN A 133 11.53 -0.28 -10.51
N PRO A 134 12.24 -0.53 -11.62
CA PRO A 134 11.87 0.01 -12.94
C PRO A 134 10.57 -0.54 -13.49
N ASP A 135 10.16 -1.73 -13.05
CA ASP A 135 8.97 -2.42 -13.56
C ASP A 135 7.74 -2.16 -12.68
N TYR A 136 7.92 -1.92 -11.38
CA TYR A 136 6.83 -1.99 -10.39
C TYR A 136 6.79 -0.83 -9.39
N GLY A 137 7.63 0.18 -9.60
CA GLY A 137 7.87 1.30 -8.69
C GLY A 137 6.76 2.34 -8.64
N PHE A 138 7.14 3.61 -8.47
CA PHE A 138 6.20 4.71 -8.26
C PHE A 138 5.40 5.04 -9.53
N LEU A 139 4.16 4.57 -9.58
CA LEU A 139 3.22 4.85 -10.66
C LEU A 139 2.36 6.05 -10.28
N VAL A 140 2.25 7.02 -11.18
CA VAL A 140 1.48 8.25 -10.96
C VAL A 140 0.61 8.54 -12.17
N SER A 141 -0.67 8.84 -11.94
CA SER A 141 -1.48 9.56 -12.93
C SER A 141 -1.61 11.01 -12.50
N LEU A 142 -1.29 11.91 -13.43
CA LEU A 142 -1.33 13.37 -13.24
C LEU A 142 -2.59 14.00 -13.86
N ASP A 143 -3.41 13.21 -14.55
CA ASP A 143 -4.60 13.73 -15.26
C ASP A 143 -5.82 13.89 -14.36
N GLY A 144 -5.76 13.37 -13.12
CA GLY A 144 -6.80 13.50 -12.11
C GLY A 144 -8.13 12.82 -12.47
N VAL A 145 -8.17 12.01 -13.54
CA VAL A 145 -9.42 11.44 -14.08
C VAL A 145 -9.31 9.96 -14.38
N ASN A 146 -8.21 9.48 -14.97
CA ASN A 146 -8.16 8.13 -15.51
C ASN A 146 -6.98 7.29 -15.02
N TRP A 147 -7.30 6.02 -14.83
CA TRP A 147 -6.39 4.95 -14.45
C TRP A 147 -5.50 4.49 -15.64
N GLY A 148 -6.06 4.40 -16.84
CA GLY A 148 -5.37 3.88 -18.03
C GLY A 148 -4.21 4.75 -18.54
N SER A 149 -3.96 5.89 -17.89
CA SER A 149 -2.85 6.81 -18.15
C SER A 149 -1.78 6.76 -17.06
N MET A 150 -1.91 5.93 -16.02
CA MET A 150 -0.82 5.70 -15.08
C MET A 150 0.36 5.11 -15.85
N CYS A 151 1.36 5.94 -16.11
CA CYS A 151 2.61 5.53 -16.71
C CYS A 151 3.67 5.43 -15.62
N THR A 152 4.64 4.53 -15.84
CA THR A 152 5.89 4.55 -15.12
C THR A 152 6.61 5.84 -15.53
N TYR A 153 6.41 6.91 -14.77
CA TYR A 153 7.41 7.95 -14.73
C TYR A 153 8.63 7.29 -14.08
N TYR A 154 9.75 7.26 -14.79
CA TYR A 154 11.01 6.72 -14.29
C TYR A 154 11.55 7.64 -13.16
N PHE A 155 10.86 7.64 -12.03
CA PHE A 155 11.34 8.24 -10.80
C PHE A 155 12.57 7.45 -10.34
N SER A 156 13.54 8.16 -9.78
CA SER A 156 14.71 7.53 -9.16
C SER A 156 14.38 6.79 -7.86
N TYR A 157 13.15 6.95 -7.35
CA TYR A 157 12.72 6.55 -6.01
C TYR A 157 11.43 5.72 -6.04
N ASN A 158 11.26 4.80 -5.08
CA ASN A 158 10.02 4.05 -4.89
C ASN A 158 9.02 4.86 -4.07
N CYS A 159 7.72 4.65 -4.32
CA CYS A 159 6.69 5.18 -3.43
C CYS A 159 6.68 4.40 -2.10
N VAL A 160 6.52 5.12 -0.99
CA VAL A 160 6.46 4.51 0.35
C VAL A 160 5.03 4.07 0.64
N MET A 161 4.74 2.85 0.20
CA MET A 161 3.45 2.17 0.37
C MET A 161 3.69 0.70 0.68
N GLU A 162 2.81 0.08 1.48
CA GLU A 162 2.94 -1.32 1.84
C GLU A 162 1.59 -1.99 2.09
N LEU A 163 1.49 -3.26 1.71
CA LEU A 163 0.40 -4.13 2.12
C LEU A 163 0.77 -4.81 3.43
N ILE A 164 -0.22 -4.97 4.30
CA ILE A 164 -0.08 -5.69 5.56
C ILE A 164 -0.66 -7.08 5.36
N LEU A 165 0.20 -8.09 5.52
CA LEU A 165 -0.19 -9.48 5.45
C LEU A 165 -0.76 -9.90 6.81
N THR A 166 -1.84 -10.67 6.74
CA THR A 166 -2.36 -11.40 7.89
C THR A 166 -1.23 -12.27 8.45
N PRO A 167 -1.01 -12.28 9.77
CA PRO A 167 -0.14 -13.25 10.39
C PRO A 167 -0.56 -14.66 9.96
N LEU A 168 0.39 -15.51 9.60
CA LEU A 168 0.10 -16.94 9.53
C LEU A 168 -0.35 -17.35 10.93
N ASP A 169 -1.54 -17.95 11.05
CA ASP A 169 -1.93 -18.57 12.31
C ASP A 169 -0.79 -19.51 12.71
N VAL A 170 -0.10 -19.17 13.80
CA VAL A 170 0.76 -20.13 14.48
C VAL A 170 -0.23 -21.20 14.90
N THR A 171 -0.25 -22.34 14.20
CA THR A 171 -1.05 -23.49 14.59
C THR A 171 -0.91 -23.63 16.09
N GLU A 172 -1.98 -23.32 16.83
CA GLU A 172 -2.00 -23.55 18.27
C GLU A 172 -1.68 -25.03 18.42
N GLY A 173 -0.50 -25.31 18.98
CA GLY A 173 -0.03 -26.67 19.15
C GLY A 173 -1.16 -27.44 19.80
N ARG A 174 -1.59 -28.52 19.14
CA ARG A 174 -2.59 -29.46 19.62
C ARG A 174 -2.35 -29.66 21.12
N LEU A 175 -3.29 -29.20 21.96
CA LEU A 175 -3.25 -29.48 23.38
C LEU A 175 -3.30 -31.00 23.52
N ASP A 176 -2.15 -31.62 23.74
CA ASP A 176 -2.09 -33.03 24.12
C ASP A 176 -2.94 -33.15 25.39
N PRO A 177 -3.96 -34.01 25.41
CA PRO A 177 -4.76 -34.21 26.60
C PRO A 177 -3.83 -34.65 27.74
N PRO A 178 -4.06 -34.18 28.97
CA PRO A 178 -3.18 -34.47 30.09
C PRO A 178 -3.00 -35.98 30.19
N LYS A 179 -1.73 -36.43 30.11
CA LYS A 179 -1.38 -37.84 30.34
C LYS A 179 -1.92 -38.20 31.73
N GLY A 180 -2.96 -39.04 31.75
CA GLY A 180 -3.52 -39.55 32.98
C GLY A 180 -2.41 -40.20 33.81
N SER A 181 -2.20 -39.66 35.01
CA SER A 181 -1.40 -40.30 36.04
C SER A 181 -2.11 -41.60 36.45
N ARG A 182 -1.48 -42.74 36.12
CA ARG A 182 -1.68 -43.98 36.87
C ARG A 182 -0.65 -44.06 37.98
#